data_AF-A0A401YYS9-F1
#
_entry.id   AF-A0A401YYS9-F1
#
_cell.length_a   1.000
_cell.length_b   1.000
_cell.length_c   1.000
_cell.angle_alpha   90.00
_cell.angle_beta   90.00
_cell.angle_gamma   90.00
#
_symmetry.space_group_name_H-M   'P 1'
#
loop_
_entity.id
_entity.type
_entity.pdbx_description
1 polymer ?
#
loop_
_entity_poly.entity_id
_entity_poly.type
_entity_poly.pdbx_seq_one_letter_code
_entity_poly.pdbx_strand_id
1 'polypeptide(L)'
;MIETVPEPTTGPTTPDTHTPTTDTHHTLDVDALLAWGAAHRTPAVRTLAERASKALTGLAERRERQDAVHAAQRRVIDAELLLAQAQRDLRAAKAGTPTVPTASTNACPAVPDPDPAQRREEGRRARVWAAANKVACPDRGVVPKGVLVGYRRANEGEIVGVVR
;
A
#
# COMPACT_ATOMS: atom_id res chain seq x y z
N MET A 1 -34.14 -47.54 -48.97
CA MET A 1 -34.24 -48.96 -48.55
C MET A 1 -32.88 -49.32 -47.99
N ILE A 2 -32.83 -49.34 -46.65
CA ILE A 2 -31.82 -49.77 -45.67
C ILE A 2 -30.44 -50.21 -46.19
N GLU A 3 -29.39 -49.49 -45.79
CA GLU A 3 -28.02 -50.02 -45.76
C GLU A 3 -27.54 -50.08 -44.31
N THR A 4 -26.97 -51.22 -43.99
CA THR A 4 -26.88 -51.85 -42.66
C THR A 4 -25.65 -51.37 -41.90
N VAL A 5 -25.82 -51.00 -40.63
CA VAL A 5 -24.73 -50.72 -39.67
C VAL A 5 -24.13 -52.04 -39.18
N PRO A 6 -22.80 -52.13 -39.06
CA PRO A 6 -22.18 -52.97 -38.05
C PRO A 6 -21.39 -52.12 -37.03
N GLU A 7 -21.79 -52.19 -35.76
CA GLU A 7 -20.85 -51.99 -34.65
C GLU A 7 -19.84 -53.17 -34.65
N PRO A 8 -18.63 -52.99 -34.10
CA PRO A 8 -18.47 -53.60 -32.78
C PRO A 8 -17.48 -52.91 -31.80
N THR A 9 -17.74 -53.24 -30.53
CA THR A 9 -16.77 -53.41 -29.43
C THR A 9 -16.45 -52.21 -28.54
N THR A 10 -17.25 -52.11 -27.48
CA THR A 10 -16.91 -51.52 -26.19
C THR A 10 -15.77 -52.31 -25.54
N GLY A 11 -14.60 -51.68 -25.39
CA GLY A 11 -13.50 -52.12 -24.54
C GLY A 11 -13.35 -51.21 -23.30
N PRO A 12 -12.80 -51.70 -22.17
CA PRO A 12 -13.06 -51.15 -20.84
C PRO A 12 -12.17 -49.95 -20.46
N THR A 13 -12.79 -49.02 -19.72
CA THR A 13 -12.25 -48.19 -18.63
C THR A 13 -10.74 -47.92 -18.60
N THR A 14 -10.38 -46.67 -18.85
CA THR A 14 -9.42 -45.96 -17.99
C THR A 14 -10.10 -44.67 -17.55
N PRO A 15 -10.29 -44.41 -16.24
CA PRO A 15 -10.60 -43.06 -15.81
C PRO A 15 -9.36 -42.23 -16.13
N ASP A 16 -9.46 -41.37 -17.14
CA ASP A 16 -8.48 -40.31 -17.32
C ASP A 16 -8.45 -39.54 -16.00
N THR A 17 -7.40 -39.84 -15.24
CA THR A 17 -7.07 -39.18 -14.02
C THR A 17 -6.92 -37.72 -14.41
N HIS A 18 -7.87 -36.90 -13.98
CA HIS A 18 -7.70 -35.46 -13.90
C HIS A 18 -6.41 -35.21 -13.12
N THR A 19 -5.28 -35.10 -13.82
CA THR A 19 -4.12 -34.43 -13.26
C THR A 19 -4.60 -33.01 -13.01
N PRO A 20 -4.66 -32.54 -11.75
CA PRO A 20 -4.76 -31.12 -11.54
C PRO A 20 -3.51 -30.54 -12.18
N THR A 21 -3.65 -29.93 -13.37
CA THR A 21 -2.63 -29.04 -13.90
C THR A 21 -2.41 -28.06 -12.78
N THR A 22 -1.28 -28.22 -12.11
CA THR A 22 -0.85 -27.33 -11.05
C THR A 22 -0.69 -26.01 -11.77
N ASP A 23 -1.70 -25.16 -11.64
CA ASP A 23 -1.72 -23.82 -12.20
C ASP A 23 -0.61 -23.08 -11.46
N THR A 24 0.59 -23.26 -11.99
CA THR A 24 1.78 -22.64 -11.49
C THR A 24 1.55 -21.19 -11.82
N HIS A 25 1.16 -20.41 -10.81
CA HIS A 25 1.12 -18.96 -10.89
C HIS A 25 2.54 -18.48 -11.24
N HIS A 26 2.90 -18.53 -12.52
CA HIS A 26 4.04 -17.84 -13.05
C HIS A 26 3.72 -16.37 -12.91
N THR A 27 4.31 -15.75 -11.91
CA THR A 27 4.42 -14.30 -11.84
C THR A 27 5.20 -13.89 -13.07
N LEU A 28 4.48 -13.56 -14.14
CA LEU A 28 5.06 -13.08 -15.39
C LEU A 28 5.76 -11.76 -15.07
N ASP A 29 7.08 -11.75 -15.26
CA ASP A 29 7.84 -10.52 -15.26
C ASP A 29 7.46 -9.72 -16.52
N VAL A 30 6.57 -8.74 -16.30
CA VAL A 30 6.00 -7.91 -17.37
C VAL A 30 7.10 -7.11 -18.07
N ASP A 31 8.11 -6.64 -17.34
CA ASP A 31 9.20 -5.85 -17.92
C ASP A 31 10.09 -6.75 -18.80
N ALA A 32 10.41 -7.96 -18.33
CA ALA A 32 11.14 -8.93 -19.14
C ALA A 32 10.36 -9.35 -20.39
N LEU A 33 9.04 -9.51 -20.29
CA LEU A 33 8.18 -9.87 -21.42
C LEU A 33 8.09 -8.75 -22.46
N LEU A 34 7.99 -7.49 -22.02
CA LEU A 34 7.98 -6.34 -22.91
C LEU A 34 9.34 -6.14 -23.58
N ALA A 35 10.44 -6.34 -22.84
CA ALA A 35 11.79 -6.29 -23.39
C ALA A 35 12.01 -7.38 -24.46
N TRP A 36 11.57 -8.61 -24.19
CA TRP A 36 11.58 -9.70 -25.18
C TRP A 36 10.75 -9.34 -26.41
N GLY A 37 9.53 -8.82 -26.21
CA GLY A 37 8.64 -8.43 -27.29
C GLY A 37 9.22 -7.32 -28.17
N ALA A 38 9.92 -6.35 -27.58
CA ALA A 38 10.59 -5.25 -28.28
C ALA A 38 11.80 -5.74 -29.11
N ALA A 39 12.52 -6.75 -28.65
CA ALA A 39 13.64 -7.37 -29.37
C ALA A 39 13.20 -8.42 -30.41
N HIS A 40 11.89 -8.68 -30.53
CA HIS A 40 11.38 -9.77 -31.34
C HIS A 40 11.56 -9.51 -32.85
N ARG A 41 11.89 -10.56 -33.62
CA ARG A 41 12.12 -10.44 -35.08
C ARG A 41 10.85 -10.03 -35.84
N THR A 42 9.70 -10.58 -35.44
CA THR A 42 8.39 -10.28 -36.05
C THR A 42 7.93 -8.86 -35.70
N PRO A 43 7.64 -7.98 -36.68
CA PRO A 43 7.23 -6.60 -36.43
C PRO A 43 5.92 -6.49 -35.66
N ALA A 44 4.96 -7.41 -35.87
CA ALA A 44 3.70 -7.43 -35.14
C ALA A 44 3.89 -7.57 -33.62
N VAL A 45 4.87 -8.40 -33.20
CA VAL A 45 5.18 -8.62 -31.77
C VAL A 45 5.84 -7.38 -31.17
N ARG A 46 6.74 -6.71 -31.90
CA ARG A 46 7.34 -5.44 -31.45
C ARG A 46 6.29 -4.35 -31.27
N THR A 47 5.41 -4.17 -32.25
CA THR A 47 4.30 -3.21 -32.16
C THR A 47 3.38 -3.51 -30.99
N LEU A 48 3.14 -4.79 -30.68
CA LEU A 48 2.34 -5.19 -29.52
C LEU A 48 3.03 -4.79 -28.21
N ALA A 49 4.33 -5.06 -28.07
CA ALA A 49 5.11 -4.67 -26.89
C ALA A 49 5.14 -3.14 -26.70
N GLU A 50 5.30 -2.37 -27.77
CA GLU A 50 5.26 -0.91 -27.71
C GLU A 50 3.89 -0.38 -27.26
N ARG A 51 2.79 -0.94 -27.80
CA ARG A 51 1.43 -0.56 -27.38
C ARG A 51 1.16 -0.91 -25.94
N ALA A 52 1.58 -2.10 -25.50
CA ALA A 52 1.45 -2.51 -24.11
C ALA A 52 2.25 -1.60 -23.16
N SER A 53 3.48 -1.24 -23.54
CA SER A 53 4.32 -0.31 -22.76
C SER A 53 3.66 1.07 -22.62
N LYS A 54 3.10 1.61 -23.71
CA LYS A 54 2.34 2.87 -23.67
C LYS A 54 1.09 2.76 -22.80
N ALA A 55 0.37 1.64 -22.87
CA ALA A 55 -0.81 1.42 -22.03
C ALA A 55 -0.46 1.36 -20.54
N LEU A 56 0.62 0.67 -20.17
CA LEU A 56 1.09 0.62 -18.78
C LEU A 56 1.53 1.99 -18.27
N THR A 57 2.24 2.76 -19.09
CA THR A 57 2.61 4.15 -18.77
C THR A 57 1.36 4.99 -18.52
N GLY A 58 0.36 4.90 -19.41
CA GLY A 58 -0.91 5.62 -19.24
C GLY A 58 -1.70 5.20 -18.00
N LEU A 59 -1.64 3.92 -17.62
CA LEU A 59 -2.25 3.44 -16.37
C LEU A 59 -1.52 3.99 -15.14
N ALA A 60 -0.20 4.03 -15.15
CA ALA A 60 0.61 4.61 -14.07
C ALA A 60 0.28 6.09 -13.88
N GLU A 61 0.27 6.89 -14.96
CA GLU A 61 -0.11 8.30 -14.91
C GLU A 61 -1.55 8.51 -14.41
N ARG A 62 -2.48 7.61 -14.74
CA ARG A 62 -3.87 7.68 -14.26
C ARG A 62 -3.93 7.40 -12.76
N ARG A 63 -3.18 6.41 -12.29
CA ARG A 63 -3.07 6.09 -10.86
C ARG A 63 -2.51 7.26 -10.08
N GLU A 64 -1.41 7.86 -10.52
CA GLU A 64 -0.82 9.04 -9.87
C GLU A 64 -1.81 10.20 -9.77
N ARG A 65 -2.56 10.47 -10.85
CA ARG A 65 -3.61 11.49 -10.84
C ARG A 65 -4.72 11.16 -9.84
N GLN A 66 -5.16 9.91 -9.76
CA GLN A 66 -6.16 9.49 -8.78
C GLN A 66 -5.65 9.64 -7.35
N ASP A 67 -4.41 9.25 -7.07
CA ASP A 67 -3.78 9.40 -5.76
C ASP A 67 -3.67 10.88 -5.37
N ALA A 68 -3.33 11.76 -6.32
CA ALA A 68 -3.33 13.20 -6.10
C ALA A 68 -4.72 13.76 -5.77
N VAL A 69 -5.76 13.30 -6.46
CA VAL A 69 -7.16 13.67 -6.17
C VAL A 69 -7.56 13.21 -4.77
N HIS A 70 -7.28 11.96 -4.42
CA HIS A 70 -7.59 11.44 -3.09
C HIS A 70 -6.84 12.19 -1.98
N ALA A 71 -5.57 12.55 -2.20
CA ALA A 71 -4.81 13.37 -1.28
C ALA A 71 -5.42 14.77 -1.12
N ALA A 72 -5.88 15.39 -2.21
CA ALA A 72 -6.57 16.67 -2.15
C ALA A 72 -7.90 16.58 -1.41
N GLN A 73 -8.71 15.54 -1.66
CA GLN A 73 -9.97 15.30 -0.95
C GLN A 73 -9.75 15.14 0.56
N ARG A 74 -8.71 14.41 0.97
CA ARG A 74 -8.36 14.28 2.39
C ARG A 74 -8.07 15.64 3.04
N ARG A 75 -7.31 16.50 2.37
CA ARG A 75 -7.02 17.86 2.87
C ARG A 75 -8.29 18.70 3.02
N VAL A 76 -9.27 18.54 2.13
CA VAL A 76 -10.56 19.23 2.23
C VAL A 76 -11.32 18.78 3.48
N ILE A 77 -11.41 17.47 3.70
CA ILE A 77 -12.08 16.89 4.88
C ILE A 77 -11.41 17.38 6.18
N ASP A 78 -10.07 17.37 6.23
CA ASP A 78 -9.31 17.84 7.38
C ASP A 78 -9.56 19.33 7.65
N ALA A 79 -9.59 20.15 6.59
CA ALA A 79 -9.86 21.58 6.70
C ALA A 79 -11.29 21.86 7.18
N GLU A 80 -12.29 21.10 6.71
CA GLU A 80 -13.68 21.20 7.16
C GLU A 80 -13.83 20.85 8.64
N LEU A 81 -13.13 19.81 9.11
CA LEU A 81 -13.12 19.43 10.53
C LEU A 81 -12.53 20.54 11.40
N LEU A 82 -11.41 21.12 10.97
CA LEU A 82 -10.78 22.25 11.66
C LEU A 82 -11.68 23.49 11.68
N LEU A 83 -12.36 23.78 10.57
CA LEU A 83 -13.32 24.87 10.49
C LEU A 83 -14.47 24.66 11.47
N ALA A 84 -15.05 23.45 11.52
CA ALA A 84 -16.11 23.11 12.45
C ALA A 84 -15.67 23.22 13.92
N GLN A 85 -14.42 22.85 14.22
CA GLN A 85 -13.83 23.06 15.55
C GLN A 85 -13.70 24.55 15.88
N ALA A 86 -13.09 25.34 15.00
CA ALA A 86 -12.91 26.78 15.20
C ALA A 86 -14.25 27.50 15.38
N GLN A 87 -15.30 27.10 14.65
CA GLN A 87 -16.65 27.63 14.80
C GLN A 87 -17.29 27.27 16.15
N ARG A 88 -17.01 26.09 16.70
CA ARG A 88 -17.46 25.72 18.05
C ARG A 88 -16.75 26.57 19.10
N ASP A 89 -15.43 26.75 18.96
CA ASP A 89 -14.63 27.54 19.89
C ASP A 89 -15.06 29.01 19.89
N LEU A 90 -15.34 29.58 18.71
CA LEU A 90 -15.87 30.94 18.58
C LEU A 90 -17.24 31.09 19.26
N ARG A 91 -18.14 30.12 19.09
CA ARG A 91 -19.44 30.12 19.77
C ARG A 91 -19.30 30.02 21.29
N ALA A 92 -18.41 29.18 21.78
CA ALA A 92 -18.13 29.05 23.21
C ALA A 92 -17.56 30.36 23.80
N ALA A 93 -16.58 30.97 23.12
CA ALA A 93 -16.01 32.25 23.53
C ALA A 93 -17.06 33.38 23.56
N LYS A 94 -17.97 33.43 22.57
CA LYS A 94 -19.08 34.40 22.55
C LYS A 94 -20.11 34.16 23.66
N ALA A 95 -20.34 32.91 24.04
CA ALA A 95 -21.26 32.57 25.12
C ALA A 95 -20.69 32.87 26.53
N GLY A 96 -19.47 33.39 26.63
CA GLY A 96 -18.84 33.74 27.89
C GLY A 96 -18.40 32.53 28.73
N THR A 97 -18.53 31.31 28.21
CA THR A 97 -17.98 30.11 28.83
C THR A 97 -16.55 29.95 28.35
N PRO A 98 -15.52 30.15 29.21
CA PRO A 98 -14.16 29.87 28.83
C PRO A 98 -14.02 28.35 28.76
N THR A 99 -14.30 27.78 27.58
CA THR A 99 -13.81 26.45 27.25
C THR A 99 -12.30 26.58 27.20
N VAL A 100 -11.63 26.12 28.27
CA VAL A 100 -10.19 25.87 28.26
C VAL A 100 -9.90 25.09 26.97
N PRO A 101 -9.00 25.57 26.11
CA PRO A 101 -8.65 24.84 24.90
C PRO A 101 -8.14 23.49 25.35
N THR A 102 -8.99 22.47 25.24
CA THR A 102 -8.51 21.10 25.26
C THR A 102 -7.67 21.05 24.02
N ALA A 103 -6.35 21.02 24.19
CA ALA A 103 -5.43 20.76 23.11
C ALA A 103 -5.95 19.49 22.43
N SER A 104 -6.68 19.69 21.33
CA SER A 104 -7.10 18.63 20.44
C SER A 104 -5.80 18.16 19.84
N THR A 105 -5.19 17.21 20.56
CA THR A 105 -4.17 16.35 20.01
C THR A 105 -4.87 15.76 18.82
N ASN A 106 -4.45 16.17 17.61
CA ASN A 106 -4.78 15.47 16.37
C ASN A 106 -4.88 14.00 16.74
N ALA A 107 -6.09 13.45 16.69
CA ALA A 107 -6.29 12.02 16.79
C ALA A 107 -5.67 11.47 15.50
N CYS A 108 -4.35 11.35 15.53
CA CYS A 108 -3.63 10.26 14.90
C CYS A 108 -4.49 9.03 15.17
N PRO A 109 -4.81 8.20 14.16
CA PRO A 109 -5.56 6.97 14.39
C PRO A 109 -4.94 6.31 15.61
N ALA A 110 -5.76 6.04 16.63
CA ALA A 110 -5.29 5.50 17.89
C ALA A 110 -4.64 4.15 17.59
N VAL A 111 -3.33 4.19 17.30
CA VAL A 111 -2.47 3.02 17.31
C VAL A 111 -2.60 2.50 18.73
N PRO A 112 -3.00 1.24 18.93
CA PRO A 112 -3.13 0.66 20.26
C PRO A 112 -1.84 0.97 21.02
N ASP A 113 -2.00 1.52 22.23
CA ASP A 113 -0.88 2.03 23.02
C ASP A 113 0.14 0.88 23.16
N PRO A 114 1.32 0.99 22.52
CA PRO A 114 2.20 -0.16 22.38
C PRO A 114 2.61 -0.66 23.76
N ASP A 115 2.71 -1.98 23.90
CA ASP A 115 3.18 -2.64 25.11
C ASP A 115 4.43 -1.91 25.65
N PRO A 116 4.56 -1.65 26.97
CA PRO A 116 5.79 -1.09 27.53
C PRO A 116 7.08 -1.75 27.02
N ALA A 117 7.07 -3.03 26.66
CA ALA A 117 8.19 -3.70 26.01
C ALA A 117 8.47 -3.16 24.59
N GLN A 118 7.43 -2.97 23.79
CA GLN A 118 7.51 -2.42 22.44
C GLN A 118 7.99 -0.96 22.44
N ARG A 119 7.56 -0.14 23.41
CA ARG A 119 8.05 1.24 23.58
C ARG A 119 9.55 1.31 23.89
N ARG A 120 10.05 0.36 24.68
CA ARG A 120 11.49 0.27 25.00
C ARG A 120 12.31 -0.15 23.79
N GLU A 121 11.80 -1.10 23.01
CA GLU A 121 12.43 -1.55 21.77
C GLU A 121 12.45 -0.45 20.71
N GLU A 122 11.34 0.27 20.52
CA GLU A 122 11.25 1.41 19.63
C GLU A 122 12.27 2.49 20.01
N GLY A 123 12.41 2.79 21.31
CA GLY A 123 13.42 3.71 21.80
C GLY A 123 14.86 3.27 21.50
N ARG A 124 15.16 1.96 21.51
CA ARG A 124 16.49 1.45 21.11
C ARG A 124 16.74 1.69 19.62
N ARG A 125 15.79 1.35 18.76
CA ARG A 125 15.91 1.54 17.30
C ARG A 125 16.04 3.02 16.93
N ALA A 126 15.27 3.88 17.59
CA ALA A 126 15.35 5.32 17.40
C ALA A 126 16.73 5.90 17.77
N ARG A 127 17.41 5.37 18.81
CA ARG A 127 18.79 5.77 19.14
C ARG A 127 19.80 5.34 18.07
N VAL A 128 19.68 4.12 17.57
CA VAL A 128 20.55 3.61 16.47
C VAL A 128 20.36 4.46 15.21
N TRP A 129 19.11 4.78 14.87
CA TRP A 129 18.78 5.68 13.76
C TRP A 129 19.34 7.09 13.99
N ALA A 130 19.22 7.64 15.19
CA ALA A 130 19.75 8.97 15.51
C ALA A 130 21.27 9.02 15.35
N ALA A 131 21.99 7.99 15.81
CA ALA A 131 23.43 7.86 15.64
C ALA A 131 23.83 7.81 14.16
N ALA A 132 23.11 7.04 13.34
CA ALA A 132 23.34 6.95 11.90
C ALA A 132 23.07 8.28 11.15
N ASN A 133 22.09 9.06 11.62
CA ASN A 133 21.68 10.32 11.01
C ASN A 133 22.33 11.57 11.65
N LYS A 134 23.30 11.37 12.55
CA LYS A 134 23.98 12.45 13.31
C LYS A 134 23.01 13.37 14.05
N VAL A 135 21.88 12.83 14.50
CA VAL A 135 20.87 13.55 15.30
C VAL A 135 21.22 13.40 16.78
N ALA A 136 21.23 14.52 17.51
CA ALA A 136 21.52 14.54 18.94
C ALA A 136 20.47 13.72 19.71
N CYS A 137 20.91 12.63 20.35
CA CYS A 137 20.06 11.77 21.16
C CYS A 137 20.86 11.29 22.40
N PRO A 138 20.27 11.30 23.61
CA PRO A 138 20.93 10.77 24.80
C PRO A 138 21.12 9.25 24.71
N ASP A 139 22.29 8.78 25.15
CA ASP A 139 22.65 7.36 25.13
C ASP A 139 21.79 6.51 26.07
N ARG A 140 21.22 7.12 27.12
CA ARG A 140 20.38 6.47 28.14
C ARG A 140 19.15 7.31 28.47
N GLY A 141 18.11 6.66 29.00
CA GLY A 141 16.89 7.33 29.46
C GLY A 141 15.85 7.54 28.36
N VAL A 142 14.96 8.51 28.54
CA VAL A 142 13.84 8.77 27.62
C VAL A 142 14.35 9.36 26.31
N VAL A 143 13.93 8.79 25.18
CA VAL A 143 14.29 9.30 23.85
C VAL A 143 13.48 10.56 23.56
N PRO A 144 14.11 11.67 23.11
CA PRO A 144 13.40 12.90 22.77
C PRO A 144 12.31 12.66 21.73
N LYS A 145 11.15 13.29 21.91
CA LYS A 145 10.00 13.13 21.01
C LYS A 145 10.34 13.45 19.55
N GLY A 146 11.20 14.44 19.30
CA GLY A 146 11.66 14.79 17.96
C GLY A 146 12.41 13.66 17.26
N VAL A 147 13.21 12.88 18.00
CA VAL A 147 13.95 11.72 17.46
C VAL A 147 12.99 10.57 17.16
N LEU A 148 12.01 10.31 18.03
CA LEU A 148 10.99 9.29 17.77
C LEU A 148 10.12 9.63 16.55
N VAL A 149 9.72 10.90 16.40
CA VAL A 149 8.97 11.35 15.22
C VAL A 149 9.81 11.26 13.95
N GLY A 150 11.09 11.63 13.99
CA GLY A 150 12.01 11.48 12.86
C GLY A 150 12.23 10.02 12.47
N TYR A 151 12.43 9.15 13.47
CA TYR A 151 12.54 7.70 13.29
C TYR A 151 11.25 7.13 12.68
N ARG A 152 10.08 7.42 13.26
CA ARG A 152 8.79 6.96 12.71
C ARG A 152 8.58 7.44 11.30
N ARG A 153 8.80 8.72 11.00
CA ARG A 153 8.67 9.27 9.63
C ARG A 153 9.63 8.60 8.64
N ALA A 154 10.84 8.27 9.05
CA ALA A 154 11.81 7.54 8.22
C ALA A 154 11.39 6.08 7.96
N ASN A 155 10.65 5.46 8.89
CA ASN A 155 10.19 4.07 8.81
C ASN A 155 8.71 3.93 8.38
N GLU A 156 7.92 5.01 8.36
CA GLU A 156 6.52 5.04 7.92
C GLU A 156 6.40 4.81 6.40
N GLY A 157 7.52 4.89 5.66
CA GLY A 157 7.62 4.41 4.28
C GLY A 157 7.85 2.89 4.15
N GLU A 158 8.13 2.19 5.25
CA GLU A 158 8.47 0.75 5.27
C GLU A 158 7.39 -0.09 5.99
N ILE A 159 6.51 0.53 6.78
CA ILE A 159 5.51 -0.16 7.63
C ILE A 159 4.09 -0.02 7.06
N VAL A 160 3.91 -0.27 5.75
CA VAL A 160 2.63 -0.74 5.20
C VAL A 160 2.85 -2.16 4.69
N GLY A 161 3.14 -3.09 5.61
CA GLY A 161 3.54 -4.43 5.19
C GLY A 161 3.79 -5.46 6.27
N VAL A 162 3.23 -5.34 7.49
CA VAL A 162 3.12 -6.51 8.38
C VAL A 162 1.83 -6.39 9.19
N VAL A 163 0.71 -6.76 8.58
CA VAL A 163 -0.41 -7.37 9.32
C VAL A 163 -0.17 -8.87 9.24
N ARG A 164 0.09 -9.51 10.38
CA ARG A 164 0.04 -10.97 10.55
C ARG A 164 -1.01 -11.28 11.59
#